data_AF-A0A3M1MJZ3-F1
#
_entry.id   AF-A0A3M1MJZ3-F1
#
_cell.length_a   1.000
_cell.length_b   1.000
_cell.length_c   1.000
_cell.angle_alpha   90.00
_cell.angle_beta   90.00
_cell.angle_gamma   90.00
#
_symmetry.space_group_name_H-M   'P 1'
#
loop_
_entity.id
_entity.type
_entity.pdbx_description
1 polymer ?
#
loop_
_entity_poly.entity_id
_entity_poly.type
_entity_poly.pdbx_seq_one_letter_code
_entity_poly.pdbx_strand_id
1 'polypeptide(L)'
;SGGVGGDLRDLEAAAAEGNPDAQLAIDTYVQEIRRHLGSMLVALGGCDALVFTGGIGENGANVRAEVCSGLDELGLQIDATANADLRGVEGRVDGAASRSQIWVIPTNEELIVARQTAALIANQADR
;
A
#
# COMPACT_ATOMS: atom_id res chain seq x y z
N SER A 1 20.52 -9.73 18.50
CA SER A 1 20.25 -10.19 17.13
C SER A 1 20.80 -9.13 16.19
N GLY A 2 21.65 -9.49 15.23
CA GLY A 2 22.31 -8.54 14.32
C GLY A 2 21.34 -7.96 13.30
N GLY A 3 20.29 -7.29 13.80
CA GLY A 3 19.17 -6.81 13.02
C GLY A 3 19.62 -5.81 11.98
N VAL A 4 19.37 -6.17 10.72
CA VAL A 4 19.21 -5.21 9.63
C VAL A 4 18.22 -4.14 10.11
N GLY A 5 18.48 -2.87 9.80
CA GLY A 5 17.68 -1.73 10.29
C GLY A 5 16.18 -1.93 10.08
N GLY A 6 15.35 -1.34 10.94
CA GLY A 6 13.89 -1.48 10.89
C GLY A 6 13.20 -0.83 9.69
N ASP A 7 13.95 -0.35 8.70
CA ASP A 7 13.44 0.19 7.44
C ASP A 7 13.28 -0.95 6.43
N LEU A 8 12.12 -1.00 5.78
CA LEU A 8 11.82 -2.02 4.78
C LEU A 8 12.84 -2.01 3.63
N ARG A 9 13.41 -0.86 3.27
CA ARG A 9 14.44 -0.75 2.22
C ARG A 9 15.72 -1.49 2.58
N ASP A 10 16.12 -1.44 3.86
CA ASP A 10 17.31 -2.15 4.34
C ASP A 10 17.05 -3.66 4.32
N LEU A 11 15.83 -4.09 4.70
CA LEU A 11 15.41 -5.49 4.61
C LEU A 11 15.40 -5.99 3.16
N GLU A 12 14.86 -5.21 2.22
CA GLU A 12 14.85 -5.58 0.79
C GLU A 12 16.27 -5.74 0.25
N ALA A 13 17.19 -4.83 0.61
CA ALA A 13 18.60 -4.93 0.22
C ALA A 13 19.26 -6.19 0.81
N ALA A 14 19.08 -6.44 2.10
CA ALA A 14 19.65 -7.62 2.74
C ALA A 14 19.06 -8.94 2.20
N ALA A 15 17.76 -8.97 1.90
CA ALA A 15 17.11 -10.12 1.27
C ALA A 15 17.67 -10.39 -0.13
N ALA A 16 17.91 -9.33 -0.92
CA ALA A 16 18.56 -9.44 -2.23
C ALA A 16 20.00 -9.97 -2.15
N GLU A 17 20.70 -9.74 -1.03
CA GLU A 17 22.02 -10.32 -0.72
C GLU A 17 21.95 -11.76 -0.18
N GLY A 18 20.75 -12.33 -0.08
CA GLY A 18 20.52 -13.72 0.35
C GLY A 18 20.35 -13.89 1.86
N ASN A 19 20.05 -12.83 2.61
CA ASN A 19 19.75 -12.94 4.03
C ASN A 19 18.35 -13.56 4.25
N PRO A 20 18.24 -14.79 4.79
CA PRO A 20 16.97 -15.47 4.95
C PRO A 20 16.09 -14.83 6.04
N ASP A 21 16.67 -14.22 7.07
CA ASP A 21 15.92 -13.55 8.13
C ASP A 21 15.26 -12.27 7.61
N ALA A 22 15.94 -11.56 6.70
CA ALA A 22 15.38 -10.37 6.05
C ALA A 22 14.21 -10.72 5.13
N GLN A 23 14.35 -11.79 4.33
CA GLN A 23 13.25 -12.29 3.50
C GLN A 23 12.06 -12.72 4.36
N LEU A 24 12.29 -13.47 5.43
CA LEU A 24 11.24 -13.90 6.35
C LEU A 24 10.50 -12.70 6.98
N ALA A 25 11.21 -11.63 7.30
CA ALA A 25 10.62 -10.40 7.84
C ALA A 25 9.69 -9.73 6.81
N ILE A 26 10.11 -9.63 5.54
CA ILE A 26 9.29 -9.10 4.45
C ILE A 26 8.06 -9.99 4.22
N ASP A 27 8.24 -11.31 4.15
CA ASP A 27 7.16 -12.28 3.93
C ASP A 27 6.10 -12.17 5.05
N THR A 28 6.56 -12.07 6.30
CA THR A 28 5.67 -11.89 7.46
C THR A 28 4.91 -10.58 7.37
N TYR A 29 5.58 -9.49 6.99
CA TYR A 29 4.96 -8.19 6.80
C TYR A 29 3.87 -8.22 5.71
N VAL A 30 4.18 -8.77 4.54
CA VAL A 30 3.21 -8.95 3.45
C VAL A 30 2.04 -9.83 3.89
N GLN A 31 2.31 -10.93 4.58
CA GLN A 31 1.27 -11.85 5.03
C GLN A 31 0.29 -11.19 6.01
N GLU A 32 0.78 -10.32 6.90
CA GLU A 32 -0.09 -9.57 7.81
C GLU A 32 -0.99 -8.56 7.08
N ILE A 33 -0.47 -7.89 6.03
CA ILE A 33 -1.29 -7.04 5.15
C ILE A 33 -2.38 -7.88 4.48
N ARG A 34 -2.00 -9.02 3.89
CA ARG A 34 -2.94 -9.92 3.20
C ARG A 34 -4.01 -10.47 4.15
N ARG A 35 -3.65 -10.76 5.40
CA ARG A 35 -4.59 -11.19 6.44
C ARG A 35 -5.67 -10.14 6.70
N HIS A 36 -5.27 -8.87 6.82
CA HIS A 36 -6.21 -7.76 7.00
C HIS A 36 -7.04 -7.50 5.76
N LEU A 37 -6.42 -7.47 4.57
CA LEU A 37 -7.10 -7.33 3.29
C LEU A 37 -8.19 -8.40 3.13
N GLY A 38 -7.85 -9.67 3.35
CA GLY A 38 -8.79 -10.79 3.30
C GLY A 38 -9.96 -10.62 4.26
N SER A 39 -9.71 -10.16 5.50
CA SER A 39 -10.80 -9.89 6.44
C SER A 39 -11.75 -8.79 5.97
N MET A 40 -11.24 -7.75 5.31
CA MET A 40 -12.06 -6.66 4.78
C MET A 40 -12.84 -7.11 3.54
N LEU A 41 -12.21 -7.86 2.64
CA LEU A 41 -12.88 -8.44 1.47
C LEU A 41 -14.11 -9.25 1.87
N VAL A 42 -13.97 -10.09 2.91
CA VAL A 42 -15.08 -10.90 3.43
C VAL A 42 -16.12 -10.03 4.13
N ALA A 43 -15.70 -9.08 4.97
CA ALA A 43 -16.62 -8.23 5.72
C ALA A 43 -17.45 -7.30 4.82
N LEU A 44 -16.88 -6.83 3.70
CA LEU A 44 -17.53 -5.93 2.76
C LEU A 44 -18.25 -6.67 1.61
N GLY A 45 -17.97 -7.97 1.42
CA GLY A 45 -18.55 -8.76 0.33
C GLY A 45 -17.89 -8.52 -1.04
N GLY A 46 -16.73 -7.88 -1.09
CA GLY A 46 -16.01 -7.54 -2.31
C GLY A 46 -15.09 -6.32 -2.14
N CYS A 47 -14.59 -5.82 -3.26
CA CYS A 47 -13.74 -4.63 -3.34
C CYS A 47 -13.98 -3.90 -4.66
N ASP A 48 -14.33 -2.62 -4.60
CA ASP A 48 -14.36 -1.76 -5.78
C ASP A 48 -12.97 -1.17 -6.07
N ALA A 49 -12.24 -0.84 -4.99
CA ALA A 49 -10.90 -0.27 -5.07
C ALA A 49 -10.02 -0.68 -3.87
N LEU A 50 -8.76 -0.98 -4.16
CA LEU A 50 -7.67 -1.13 -3.20
C LEU A 50 -6.72 0.05 -3.35
N VAL A 51 -6.38 0.73 -2.24
CA VAL A 51 -5.50 1.90 -2.25
C VAL A 51 -4.26 1.62 -1.41
N PHE A 52 -3.09 1.80 -2.02
CA PHE A 52 -1.80 1.85 -1.34
C PHE A 52 -1.42 3.31 -1.07
N THR A 53 -1.10 3.62 0.18
CA THR A 53 -0.69 4.96 0.63
C THR A 53 0.36 4.83 1.74
N GLY A 54 0.89 5.96 2.21
CA GLY A 54 1.97 6.02 3.19
C GLY A 54 3.32 5.62 2.60
N GLY A 55 4.40 5.86 3.35
CA GLY A 55 5.77 5.72 2.82
C GLY A 55 6.06 4.39 2.12
N ILE A 56 5.67 3.25 2.70
CA ILE A 56 5.87 1.92 2.11
C ILE A 56 4.91 1.69 0.94
N GLY A 57 3.62 1.99 1.08
CA GLY A 57 2.63 1.74 0.02
C GLY A 57 2.88 2.59 -1.24
N GLU A 58 3.34 3.82 -1.05
CA GLU A 58 3.61 4.78 -2.13
C GLU A 58 4.88 4.44 -2.92
N ASN A 59 5.90 3.89 -2.25
CA ASN A 59 7.23 3.70 -2.84
C ASN A 59 7.62 2.24 -3.07
N GLY A 60 6.98 1.28 -2.39
CA GLY A 60 7.32 -0.14 -2.41
C GLY A 60 6.55 -0.92 -3.48
N ALA A 61 6.96 -0.80 -4.74
CA ALA A 61 6.36 -1.55 -5.85
C ALA A 61 6.38 -3.07 -5.61
N ASN A 62 7.46 -3.59 -5.02
CA ASN A 62 7.59 -5.01 -4.67
C ASN A 62 6.53 -5.44 -3.65
N VAL A 63 6.37 -4.67 -2.55
CA VAL A 63 5.32 -4.96 -1.56
C VAL A 63 3.94 -4.95 -2.19
N ARG A 64 3.62 -3.97 -3.04
CA ARG A 64 2.31 -3.93 -3.73
C ARG A 64 2.09 -5.18 -4.57
N ALA A 65 3.10 -5.62 -5.31
CA ALA A 65 3.04 -6.83 -6.12
C ALA A 65 2.83 -8.08 -5.25
N GLU A 66 3.60 -8.24 -4.18
CA GLU A 66 3.50 -9.39 -3.27
C GLU A 66 2.15 -9.43 -2.51
N VAL A 67 1.63 -8.27 -2.10
CA VAL A 67 0.29 -8.17 -1.49
C VAL A 67 -0.80 -8.63 -2.47
N CYS A 68 -0.71 -8.26 -3.74
CA CYS A 68 -1.69 -8.63 -4.77
C CYS A 68 -1.47 -10.04 -5.37
N SER A 69 -0.32 -10.68 -5.12
CA SER A 69 0.05 -11.95 -5.75
C SER A 69 -0.97 -13.06 -5.50
N GLY A 70 -1.47 -13.68 -6.58
CA GLY A 70 -2.44 -14.77 -6.53
C GLY A 70 -3.84 -14.39 -6.05
N LEU A 71 -4.20 -13.10 -6.08
CA LEU A 71 -5.53 -12.60 -5.73
C LEU A 71 -6.41 -12.33 -6.96
N ASP A 72 -6.01 -12.81 -8.14
CA ASP A 72 -6.71 -12.62 -9.42
C ASP A 72 -8.18 -13.07 -9.34
N GLU A 73 -8.43 -14.25 -8.78
CA GLU A 73 -9.78 -14.82 -8.58
C GLU A 73 -10.61 -14.05 -7.53
N LEU A 74 -9.95 -13.25 -6.68
CA LEU A 74 -10.59 -12.31 -5.77
C LEU A 74 -10.78 -10.93 -6.40
N GLY A 75 -10.40 -10.76 -7.67
CA GLY A 75 -10.62 -9.56 -8.47
C GLY A 75 -9.55 -8.50 -8.31
N LEU A 76 -8.38 -8.85 -7.78
CA LEU A 76 -7.23 -7.96 -7.64
C LEU A 76 -6.11 -8.46 -8.52
N GLN A 77 -5.90 -7.77 -9.64
CA GLN A 77 -4.78 -8.04 -10.54
C GLN A 77 -3.99 -6.76 -10.76
N ILE A 78 -2.70 -6.80 -10.47
CA ILE A 78 -1.80 -5.65 -10.64
C ILE A 78 -1.13 -5.70 -12.03
N ASP A 79 -1.03 -4.57 -12.71
CA ASP A 79 -0.19 -4.41 -13.90
C ASP A 79 1.26 -4.20 -13.46
N ALA A 80 2.13 -5.13 -13.84
CA ALA A 80 3.52 -5.12 -13.38
C ALA A 80 4.29 -3.88 -13.87
N THR A 81 4.02 -3.42 -15.09
CA THR A 81 4.71 -2.26 -15.68
C THR A 81 4.25 -0.96 -15.03
N ALA A 82 2.93 -0.72 -14.97
CA ALA A 82 2.37 0.45 -14.30
C ALA A 82 2.78 0.48 -12.82
N ASN A 83 2.83 -0.67 -12.15
CA ASN A 83 3.27 -0.75 -10.76
C ASN A 83 4.75 -0.39 -10.58
N ALA A 84 5.63 -0.85 -11.47
CA ALA A 84 7.06 -0.58 -11.39
C ALA A 84 7.41 0.89 -11.68
N ASP A 85 6.67 1.53 -12.58
CA ASP A 85 6.92 2.92 -12.99
C ASP A 85 6.41 3.96 -11.97
N LEU A 86 5.63 3.52 -10.97
CA LEU A 86 4.90 4.42 -10.09
C LEU A 86 5.51 4.50 -8.68
N ARG A 87 5.99 5.70 -8.32
CA ARG A 87 6.66 5.96 -7.04
C ARG A 87 6.34 7.36 -6.52
N GLY A 88 5.72 7.43 -5.34
CA GLY A 88 5.47 8.71 -4.64
C GLY A 88 4.53 9.67 -5.38
N VAL A 89 3.83 9.19 -6.40
CA VAL A 89 2.84 9.94 -7.18
C VAL A 89 1.54 9.18 -7.24
N GLU A 90 0.45 9.89 -7.50
CA GLU A 90 -0.85 9.28 -7.67
C GLU A 90 -0.95 8.53 -9.01
N GLY A 91 -1.51 7.32 -9.00
CA GLY A 91 -1.94 6.65 -10.22
C GLY A 91 -2.51 5.26 -10.02
N ARG A 92 -3.07 4.74 -11.11
CA ARG A 92 -3.65 3.38 -11.18
C ARG A 92 -2.62 2.37 -11.62
N VAL A 93 -2.66 1.21 -10.98
CA VAL A 93 -1.77 0.08 -11.23
C VAL A 93 -2.54 -1.22 -11.40
N ASP A 94 -3.87 -1.18 -11.55
CA ASP A 94 -4.66 -2.37 -11.89
C ASP A 94 -4.43 -2.85 -13.32
N GLY A 95 -4.38 -4.17 -13.49
CA GLY A 95 -4.31 -4.82 -14.80
C GLY A 95 -5.66 -4.82 -15.51
N ALA A 96 -5.63 -4.97 -16.84
CA ALA A 96 -6.83 -4.88 -17.68
C ALA A 96 -7.94 -5.89 -17.35
N ALA A 97 -7.61 -7.03 -16.73
CA ALA A 97 -8.57 -8.04 -16.29
C ALA A 97 -8.91 -7.95 -14.79
N SER A 98 -8.34 -6.97 -14.06
CA SER A 98 -8.72 -6.69 -12.68
C SER A 98 -10.19 -6.26 -12.60
N ARG A 99 -10.92 -6.83 -11.63
CA ARG A 99 -12.32 -6.43 -11.37
C ARG A 99 -12.41 -5.23 -10.42
N SER A 100 -11.37 -5.03 -9.61
CA SER A 100 -11.24 -3.90 -8.69
C SER A 100 -10.17 -2.95 -9.20
N GLN A 101 -10.32 -1.65 -8.91
CA GLN A 101 -9.26 -0.68 -9.18
C GLN A 101 -8.14 -0.83 -8.15
N ILE A 102 -6.90 -0.60 -8.56
CA ILE A 102 -5.76 -0.63 -7.65
C ILE A 102 -5.01 0.69 -7.81
N TRP A 103 -4.93 1.45 -6.73
CA TRP A 103 -4.39 2.80 -6.73
C TRP A 103 -3.19 2.92 -5.82
N VAL A 104 -2.28 3.81 -6.20
CA VAL A 104 -1.32 4.43 -5.28
C VAL A 104 -1.72 5.88 -5.14
N ILE A 105 -1.93 6.34 -3.90
CA ILE A 105 -2.34 7.72 -3.61
C ILE A 105 -1.43 8.24 -2.49
N PRO A 106 -0.60 9.26 -2.75
CA PRO A 106 0.20 9.90 -1.71
C PRO A 106 -0.69 10.46 -0.60
N THR A 107 -0.38 10.13 0.64
CA THR A 107 -1.05 10.77 1.78
C THR A 107 -0.59 12.22 1.92
N ASN A 108 -1.46 13.08 2.42
CA ASN A 108 -1.11 14.46 2.78
C ASN A 108 -1.85 14.83 4.07
N GLU A 109 -1.28 14.39 5.19
CA GLU A 109 -1.86 14.55 6.52
C GLU A 109 -1.91 16.03 6.91
N GLU A 110 -0.89 16.82 6.55
CA GLU A 110 -0.83 18.25 6.81
C GLU A 110 -1.96 19.01 6.13
N LEU A 111 -2.32 18.64 4.90
CA LEU A 111 -3.44 19.25 4.18
C LEU A 111 -4.78 18.95 4.87
N ILE A 112 -4.96 17.74 5.41
CA ILE A 112 -6.17 17.39 6.17
C ILE A 112 -6.27 18.25 7.43
N VAL A 113 -5.18 18.36 8.20
CA VAL A 113 -5.13 19.21 9.39
C VAL A 113 -5.41 20.68 9.04
N ALA A 114 -4.81 21.19 7.96
CA ALA A 114 -5.03 22.55 7.50
C ALA A 114 -6.49 22.81 7.10
N ARG A 115 -7.11 21.88 6.35
CA ARG A 115 -8.52 21.96 5.94
C ARG A 115 -9.46 21.92 7.14
N GLN A 116 -9.22 21.02 8.09
CA GLN A 116 -10.00 20.91 9.32
C GLN A 116 -9.88 22.18 10.18
N THR A 117 -8.67 22.73 10.29
CA THR A 117 -8.41 23.98 11.02
C THR A 117 -9.11 25.17 10.37
N ALA A 118 -9.01 25.31 9.04
CA ALA A 118 -9.68 26.37 8.29
C ALA A 118 -11.21 26.28 8.43
N ALA A 119 -11.80 25.08 8.34
CA ALA A 119 -13.23 24.87 8.52
C ALA A 119 -13.68 25.24 9.95
N LEU A 120 -12.88 24.93 10.96
CA LEU A 120 -13.19 25.29 12.35
C LEU A 120 -13.18 26.82 12.55
N ILE A 121 -12.19 27.52 12.00
CA ILE A 121 -12.11 28.98 12.07
C ILE A 121 -13.29 29.64 11.35
N ALA A 122 -13.63 29.18 10.14
CA ALA A 122 -14.75 29.70 9.37
C ALA A 122 -16.09 29.56 10.12
N ASN A 123 -16.35 28.39 10.72
CA ASN A 123 -17.57 28.15 11.50
C ASN A 123 -17.67 28.96 12.81
N GLN A 124 -16.55 29.47 13.33
CA GLN A 124 -16.55 30.36 14.50
C GLN A 124 -16.82 31.83 14.12
N ALA A 125 -16.48 32.24 12.90
CA ALA A 125 -16.75 33.59 12.41
C ALA A 125 -18.24 33.82 12.10
N ASP A 126 -19.00 32.75 11.83
CA ASP A 126 -20.44 32.77 11.57
C ASP A 126 -21.32 32.68 12.85
N ARG A 127 -20.71 32.66 14.05
CA ARG A 127 -21.39 32.70 15.36
C ARG A 127 -21.24 34.05 16.04
#